data_AF-A0A9E6UKC1-F1
#
_entry.id   AF-A0A9E6UKC1-F1
#
_cell.length_a   1.000
_cell.length_b   1.000
_cell.length_c   1.000
_cell.angle_alpha   90.00
_cell.angle_beta   90.00
_cell.angle_gamma   90.00
#
_symmetry.space_group_name_H-M   'P 1'
#
loop_
_entity.id
_entity.type
_entity.pdbx_description
1 polymer ?
#
loop_
_entity_poly.entity_id
_entity_poly.type
_entity_poly.pdbx_seq_one_letter_code
_entity_poly.pdbx_strand_id
1 'polypeptide(L)'
;MSKKTVLFITHDLEEAIYLADRVLVMSSRPGRIKQTIFVDLPRPRDIKMLGTPEFLRRKEEAIEAVHEEAVKAFTAGEREFA
;
A
#
# COMPACT_ATOMS: atom_id res chain seq x y z
N MET A 1 -4.73 5.18 -28.70
CA MET A 1 -3.78 4.76 -27.65
C MET A 1 -4.37 3.57 -26.91
N SER A 2 -3.67 2.43 -26.88
CA SER A 2 -4.08 1.27 -26.06
C SER A 2 -4.05 1.65 -24.59
N LYS A 3 -5.17 1.55 -23.87
CA LYS A 3 -5.21 1.67 -22.41
C LYS A 3 -4.53 0.43 -21.82
N LYS A 4 -3.23 0.54 -21.54
CA LYS A 4 -2.48 -0.54 -20.89
C LYS A 4 -2.74 -0.47 -19.39
N THR A 5 -3.15 -1.57 -18.80
CA THR A 5 -3.21 -1.75 -17.35
C THR A 5 -1.95 -2.48 -16.91
N VAL A 6 -1.25 -1.95 -15.91
CA VAL A 6 -0.07 -2.57 -15.32
C VAL A 6 -0.40 -2.91 -13.87
N LEU A 7 -0.17 -4.16 -13.49
CA LEU A 7 -0.20 -4.62 -12.11
C LEU A 7 1.24 -4.79 -11.64
N PHE A 8 1.58 -4.13 -10.55
CA PHE A 8 2.90 -4.20 -9.93
C PHE A 8 2.75 -4.62 -8.48
N ILE A 9 3.60 -5.57 -8.05
CA ILE A 9 3.59 -6.14 -6.70
C ILE A 9 4.93 -5.79 -6.07
N THR A 10 4.88 -5.07 -4.96
CA THR A 10 6.06 -4.66 -4.19
C THR A 10 5.75 -4.71 -2.69
N HIS A 11 6.80 -4.75 -1.89
CA HIS A 11 6.73 -4.58 -0.44
C HIS A 11 7.08 -3.14 0.00
N ASP A 12 7.51 -2.29 -0.94
CA ASP A 12 7.81 -0.89 -0.68
C ASP A 12 6.56 -0.02 -0.89
N LEU A 13 6.10 0.62 0.19
CA LEU A 13 4.92 1.46 0.19
C LEU A 13 5.12 2.76 -0.59
N GLU A 14 6.31 3.36 -0.51
CA GLU A 14 6.60 4.60 -1.23
C GLU A 14 6.63 4.35 -2.73
N GLU A 15 7.25 3.24 -3.15
CA GLU A 15 7.24 2.82 -4.55
C GLU A 15 5.81 2.55 -5.06
N ALA A 16 5.00 1.85 -4.26
CA ALA A 16 3.61 1.56 -4.61
C ALA A 16 2.80 2.85 -4.83
N ILE A 17 2.93 3.83 -3.91
CA ILE A 17 2.23 5.11 -4.02
C ILE A 17 2.79 5.95 -5.17
N TYR A 18 4.11 5.99 -5.33
CA TYR A 18 4.76 6.78 -6.38
C TYR A 18 4.43 6.27 -7.79
N LEU A 19 4.25 4.96 -7.98
CA LEU A 19 3.98 4.38 -9.30
C LEU A 19 2.50 4.21 -9.61
N ALA A 20 1.64 3.91 -8.64
CA ALA A 20 0.28 3.46 -8.90
C ALA A 20 -0.76 4.58 -8.89
N ASP A 21 -1.85 4.39 -9.62
CA ASP A 21 -3.07 5.21 -9.45
C ASP A 21 -3.94 4.64 -8.30
N ARG A 22 -3.75 3.36 -7.97
CA ARG A 22 -4.42 2.63 -6.90
C ARG A 22 -3.45 1.66 -6.23
N VAL A 23 -3.39 1.69 -4.91
CA VAL A 23 -2.64 0.72 -4.10
C VAL A 23 -3.63 -0.22 -3.42
N LEU A 24 -3.46 -1.53 -3.62
CA LEU A 24 -4.28 -2.55 -2.99
C LEU A 24 -3.48 -3.20 -1.87
N VAL A 25 -3.88 -2.96 -0.63
CA VAL A 25 -3.28 -3.59 0.55
C VAL A 25 -3.92 -4.96 0.75
N MET A 26 -3.09 -5.98 0.85
CA MET A 26 -3.52 -7.36 1.08
C MET A 26 -3.57 -7.66 2.58
N SER A 27 -4.60 -8.37 3.03
CA SER A 27 -4.64 -8.97 4.35
C SER A 27 -3.62 -10.10 4.48
N SER A 28 -3.26 -10.40 5.72
CA SER A 28 -2.63 -11.65 6.12
C SER A 28 -3.55 -12.86 5.83
N ARG A 29 -3.14 -14.07 6.24
CA ARG A 29 -3.88 -15.31 5.92
C ARG A 29 -5.32 -15.28 6.46
N PRO A 30 -6.34 -15.60 5.62
CA PRO A 30 -6.28 -15.86 4.18
C PRO A 30 -6.14 -14.56 3.37
N GLY A 31 -5.26 -14.53 2.36
CA GLY A 31 -5.00 -13.33 1.57
C GLY A 31 -6.24 -12.81 0.85
N ARG A 32 -6.65 -11.59 1.19
CA ARG A 32 -7.76 -10.84 0.59
C ARG A 32 -7.35 -9.39 0.40
N ILE A 33 -8.05 -8.65 -0.46
CA ILE A 33 -7.88 -7.20 -0.50
C ILE A 33 -8.48 -6.65 0.79
N LYS A 34 -7.64 -6.06 1.64
CA LYS A 34 -8.05 -5.38 2.87
C LYS A 34 -8.56 -3.99 2.56
N GLN A 35 -7.75 -3.22 1.82
CA GLN A 35 -7.99 -1.80 1.57
C GLN A 35 -7.53 -1.44 0.17
N THR A 36 -8.27 -0.54 -0.48
CA THR A 36 -7.83 0.11 -1.72
C THR A 36 -7.59 1.58 -1.40
N ILE A 37 -6.36 2.02 -1.57
CA ILE A 37 -5.94 3.42 -1.43
C ILE A 37 -5.93 4.04 -2.83
N PHE A 38 -6.68 5.12 -3.00
CA PHE A 38 -6.67 5.90 -4.25
C PHE A 38 -5.56 6.93 -4.18
N VAL A 39 -4.68 6.95 -5.19
CA VAL A 39 -3.55 7.87 -5.25
C VAL A 39 -3.93 9.04 -6.15
N ASP A 40 -4.54 10.04 -5.54
CA ASP A 40 -4.97 11.33 -6.12
C ASP A 40 -3.81 12.32 -6.35
N LEU A 41 -2.60 11.80 -6.58
CA LEU A 41 -1.41 12.60 -6.87
C LEU A 41 -1.31 12.89 -8.38
N PRO A 42 -1.10 14.16 -8.78
CA PRO A 42 -1.03 14.53 -10.19
C PRO A 42 0.17 13.88 -10.90
N ARG A 43 0.03 13.63 -12.20
CA ARG A 43 1.10 13.17 -13.09
C ARG A 43 1.61 14.34 -13.94
N PRO A 44 2.91 14.40 -14.29
CA PRO A 44 3.98 13.49 -13.89
C PRO A 44 4.38 13.69 -12.41
N ARG A 45 4.74 12.58 -11.73
CA ARG A 45 5.23 12.64 -10.35
C ARG A 45 6.73 12.85 -10.35
N ASP A 46 7.22 13.85 -9.65
CA ASP A 46 8.65 14.08 -9.46
C ASP A 46 9.09 13.70 -8.04
N ILE A 47 10.41 13.64 -7.83
CA ILE A 47 10.98 13.21 -6.55
C ILE A 47 10.68 14.18 -5.38
N LYS A 48 10.42 15.45 -5.67
CA LYS A 48 10.08 16.45 -4.64
C LYS A 48 8.71 16.15 -4.03
N MET A 49 7.86 15.43 -4.77
CA MET A 49 6.54 15.02 -4.29
C MET A 49 6.60 14.10 -3.07
N LEU A 50 7.67 13.33 -2.88
CA LEU A 50 7.82 12.40 -1.75
C LEU A 50 7.70 13.09 -0.38
N GLY A 51 8.08 14.37 -0.30
CA GLY A 51 7.99 15.18 0.92
C GLY A 51 6.70 16.01 1.03
N THR A 52 5.78 15.93 0.07
CA THR A 52 4.54 16.73 0.08
C THR A 52 3.53 16.19 1.09
N PRO A 53 2.70 17.06 1.70
CA PRO A 53 1.63 16.60 2.59
C PRO A 53 0.69 15.59 1.93
N GLU A 54 0.40 15.75 0.64
CA GLU A 54 -0.44 14.84 -0.14
C GLU A 54 0.14 13.42 -0.19
N PHE A 55 1.44 13.31 -0.48
CA PHE A 55 2.14 12.03 -0.52
C PHE A 55 2.22 11.40 0.86
N LEU A 56 2.59 12.19 1.87
CA LEU A 56 2.72 11.72 3.25
C LEU A 56 1.39 11.20 3.81
N ARG A 57 0.25 11.84 3.47
CA ARG A 57 -1.09 11.34 3.85
C ARG A 57 -1.36 9.93 3.29
N ARG A 58 -1.03 9.68 2.02
CA ARG A 58 -1.20 8.35 1.41
C ARG A 58 -0.23 7.32 2.01
N LYS A 59 0.98 7.76 2.34
CA LYS A 59 2.00 6.91 2.98
C LYS A 59 1.57 6.48 4.38
N GLU A 60 1.07 7.42 5.18
CA GLU A 60 0.54 7.15 6.52
C GLU A 60 -0.62 6.16 6.46
N GLU A 61 -1.59 6.38 5.57
CA GLU A 61 -2.71 5.45 5.34
C GLU A 61 -2.23 4.03 4.96
N ALA A 62 -1.21 3.92 4.11
CA ALA A 62 -0.66 2.62 3.71
C ALA A 62 0.11 1.93 4.86
N ILE A 63 0.85 2.70 5.66
CA ILE A 63 1.59 2.20 6.82
C ILE A 63 0.61 1.64 7.86
N GLU A 64 -0.44 2.38 8.19
CA GLU A 64 -1.47 1.94 9.14
C GLU A 64 -2.10 0.63 8.69
N ALA A 65 -2.52 0.57 7.41
CA ALA A 65 -3.17 -0.61 6.84
C ALA A 65 -2.28 -1.86 6.92
N VAL A 66 -0.97 -1.73 6.61
CA VAL A 66 -0.01 -2.84 6.68
C VAL A 66 0.36 -3.18 8.11
N HIS A 67 0.55 -2.19 8.98
CA HIS A 67 0.92 -2.40 10.39
C HIS A 67 -0.15 -3.23 11.11
N GLU A 68 -1.43 -2.91 10.92
CA GLU A 68 -2.53 -3.70 11.46
C GLU A 68 -2.48 -5.17 11.01
N GLU A 69 -2.10 -5.45 9.76
CA GLU A 69 -1.97 -6.83 9.27
C GLU A 69 -0.74 -7.53 9.81
N ALA A 70 0.37 -6.81 9.99
CA ALA A 70 1.55 -7.34 10.64
C ALA A 70 1.23 -7.77 12.07
N VAL A 71 0.59 -6.91 12.85
CA VAL A 71 0.18 -7.21 14.24
C VAL A 71 -0.72 -8.45 14.29
N LYS A 72 -1.76 -8.53 13.45
CA LYS A 72 -2.65 -9.69 13.39
C LYS A 72 -1.89 -10.98 13.05
N ALA A 73 -0.97 -10.91 12.09
CA ALA A 73 -0.18 -12.07 11.68
C ALA A 73 0.73 -12.57 12.80
N PHE A 74 1.36 -11.66 13.56
CA PHE A 74 2.16 -12.01 14.73
C PHE A 74 1.31 -12.67 15.82
N THR A 75 0.19 -12.07 16.21
CA THR A 75 -0.68 -12.63 17.26
C THR A 75 -1.30 -13.97 16.86
N ALA A 76 -1.66 -14.15 15.58
CA ALA A 76 -2.16 -15.44 15.08
C ALA A 76 -1.08 -16.52 15.14
N GLY A 77 0.16 -16.19 14.76
CA GLY A 77 1.29 -17.11 14.86
C GLY A 77 1.53 -17.57 16.30
N GLU A 78 1.55 -16.65 17.28
CA GLU A 78 1.70 -17.00 18.70
C GLU A 78 0.63 -17.99 19.20
N ARG A 79 -0.61 -17.87 18.73
CA ARG A 79 -1.72 -18.78 19.08
C ARG A 79 -1.63 -20.15 18.42
N GLU A 80 -1.00 -20.27 17.25
CA GLU A 80 -0.78 -21.55 16.57
C GLU A 80 0.36 -22.36 17.21
N PHE A 81 1.29 -21.71 17.93
CA PHE A 81 2.42 -22.34 18.62
C PHE A 81 2.18 -22.61 20.11
N ALA A 82 1.07 -22.14 20.69
CA ALA A 82 0.67 -22.35 22.08
C ALA A 82 -0.28 -23.56 22.21
#